data_AF-A0AA36HRQ0-F1
#
_entry.id   AF-A0AA36HRQ0-F1
#
_cell.length_a   1.000
_cell.length_b   1.000
_cell.length_c   1.000
_cell.angle_alpha   90.00
_cell.angle_beta   90.00
_cell.angle_gamma   90.00
#
_symmetry.space_group_name_H-M   'P 1'
#
loop_
_entity.id
_entity.type
_entity.pdbx_description
1 polymer ?
#
loop_
_entity_poly.entity_id
_entity_poly.type
_entity_poly.pdbx_seq_one_letter_code
_entity_poly.pdbx_strand_id
1 'polypeptide(L)'
;MNSLAGRFGGMLCRAQRASLGCRAKSALVSAVPSDPAAYVAGKLAHFDSMQFTPIRESTVSREMTSRYMSEMMEYAETDVVIVGAGSAGLSCAYELTKHPHIKVAILEQNVAPGGGCWLGGQLMSSMVVRKPAHEFLDELEVPYDDKGDYVVVKHAALFTASVLRKTLIAPNIKLFNAVAVEDLLVKQEGDKVGVRGVVTNWSLVTQNHDTQSCMDPQVMEAKVVVTATGHDGPMGASSAKRLESLGALPAGLPGMGALDMNTAEDAVVQMTSEVVPGLIFAGMEVSEARGCNRMGPTFGAMLLSGQKAANLAVQILNRQG
;
A
#
# COMPACT_ATOMS: atom_id res chain seq x y z
N MET A 1 66.11 35.38 38.52
CA MET A 1 64.90 36.24 38.47
C MET A 1 63.88 35.51 37.61
N ASN A 2 63.12 34.57 38.20
CA ASN A 2 61.70 34.72 38.60
C ASN A 2 60.87 35.34 37.47
N SER A 3 59.95 34.61 36.84
CA SER A 3 58.65 34.29 37.43
C SER A 3 57.93 33.14 36.71
N LEU A 4 57.41 32.20 37.53
CA LEU A 4 56.42 31.18 37.21
C LEU A 4 55.01 31.78 37.17
N ALA A 5 54.15 31.28 36.28
CA ALA A 5 52.73 30.99 36.57
C ALA A 5 52.14 30.13 35.45
N GLY A 6 51.73 28.89 35.77
CA GLY A 6 51.07 27.97 34.84
C GLY A 6 49.55 28.04 34.86
N ARG A 7 48.90 27.28 33.97
CA ARG A 7 47.60 26.60 34.19
C ARG A 7 47.25 25.64 33.03
N PHE A 8 47.14 24.36 33.40
CA PHE A 8 46.14 23.34 33.04
C PHE A 8 45.41 23.37 31.67
N GLY A 9 45.55 22.26 30.94
CA GLY A 9 44.44 21.33 30.68
C GLY A 9 43.61 21.55 29.40
N GLY A 10 43.58 20.54 28.52
CA GLY A 10 42.53 20.44 27.50
C GLY A 10 42.96 19.77 26.21
N MET A 11 43.09 18.45 26.24
CA MET A 11 43.11 17.59 25.05
C MET A 11 41.73 17.70 24.36
N LEU A 12 41.63 18.50 23.29
CA LEU A 12 40.43 18.56 22.46
C LEU A 12 40.70 17.84 21.14
N CYS A 13 40.22 16.59 21.12
CA CYS A 13 40.03 15.75 19.95
C CYS A 13 39.20 16.52 18.90
N ARG A 14 39.81 16.84 17.75
CA ARG A 14 39.11 17.39 16.59
C ARG A 14 38.22 16.30 16.00
N ALA A 15 36.95 16.28 16.38
CA ALA A 15 35.93 15.51 15.67
C ALA A 15 35.76 16.11 14.26
N GLN A 16 36.23 15.37 13.25
CA GLN A 16 35.90 15.61 11.84
C GLN A 16 34.39 15.46 11.67
N ARG A 17 33.71 16.56 11.34
CA ARG A 17 32.33 16.52 10.85
C ARG A 17 32.35 15.84 9.48
N ALA A 18 31.93 14.57 9.44
CA ALA A 18 31.61 13.90 8.19
C ALA A 18 30.42 14.62 7.53
N SER A 19 30.65 15.17 6.35
CA SER A 19 29.59 15.72 5.50
C SER A 19 28.70 14.59 4.99
N LEU A 20 27.50 14.46 5.56
CA LEU A 20 26.42 13.64 5.01
C LEU A 20 25.99 14.27 3.68
N GLY A 21 26.41 13.68 2.58
CA GLY A 21 26.00 14.07 1.24
C GLY A 21 24.55 13.67 1.00
N CYS A 22 23.64 14.63 1.12
CA CYS A 22 22.27 14.51 0.62
C CYS A 22 22.33 14.51 -0.92
N ARG A 23 22.14 13.34 -1.56
CA ARG A 23 21.98 13.26 -3.02
C ARG A 23 20.56 13.67 -3.40
N ALA A 24 20.28 14.97 -3.44
CA ALA A 24 19.08 15.49 -4.07
C ALA A 24 19.37 15.81 -5.55
N LYS A 25 18.93 14.96 -6.47
CA LYS A 25 18.71 15.42 -7.86
C LYS A 25 17.40 16.19 -7.89
N SER A 26 17.48 17.48 -7.54
CA SER A 26 16.35 18.43 -7.65
C SER A 26 16.16 18.83 -9.11
N ALA A 27 15.09 18.32 -9.73
CA ALA A 27 14.60 18.85 -11.01
C ALA A 27 13.42 19.79 -10.74
N LEU A 28 13.58 21.04 -11.18
CA LEU A 28 12.55 22.09 -11.36
C LEU A 28 11.83 22.59 -10.10
N VAL A 29 12.58 23.26 -9.22
CA VAL A 29 11.99 24.38 -8.46
C VAL A 29 11.99 25.58 -9.40
N SER A 30 10.83 25.95 -9.93
CA SER A 30 10.63 27.20 -10.67
C SER A 30 11.25 28.37 -9.90
N ALA A 31 11.98 29.25 -10.59
CA ALA A 31 12.68 30.37 -9.97
C ALA A 31 11.74 31.15 -9.04
N VAL A 32 12.12 31.26 -7.76
CA VAL A 32 11.40 32.09 -6.80
C VAL A 32 11.43 33.53 -7.35
N PRO A 33 10.27 34.18 -7.52
CA PRO A 33 10.22 35.56 -8.00
C PRO A 33 11.11 36.46 -7.16
N SER A 34 11.89 37.33 -7.80
CA SER A 34 12.83 38.23 -7.13
C SER A 34 12.15 39.23 -6.17
N ASP A 35 10.83 39.42 -6.31
CA ASP A 35 9.99 40.15 -5.38
C ASP A 35 8.74 39.31 -5.00
N PRO A 36 8.73 38.71 -3.81
CA PRO A 36 7.58 37.95 -3.31
C PRO A 36 6.28 38.77 -3.25
N ALA A 37 6.34 40.07 -2.98
CA ALA A 37 5.15 40.92 -2.85
C ALA A 37 4.52 41.17 -4.22
N ALA A 38 5.33 41.50 -5.23
CA ALA A 38 4.84 41.67 -6.60
C ALA A 38 4.27 40.36 -7.17
N TYR A 39 4.89 39.21 -6.87
CA TYR A 39 4.36 37.91 -7.27
C TYR A 39 2.98 37.63 -6.65
N VAL A 40 2.83 37.85 -5.34
CA VAL A 40 1.56 37.65 -4.64
C VAL A 40 0.50 38.60 -5.20
N ALA A 41 0.81 39.89 -5.35
CA ALA A 41 -0.12 40.86 -5.90
C ALA A 41 -0.59 40.49 -7.31
N GLY A 42 0.33 40.08 -8.18
CA GLY A 42 0.01 39.61 -9.53
C GLY A 42 -0.85 38.34 -9.53
N LYS A 43 -0.56 37.38 -8.65
CA LYS A 43 -1.35 36.15 -8.51
C LYS A 43 -2.77 36.43 -8.01
N LEU A 44 -2.93 37.27 -6.98
CA LEU A 44 -4.24 37.64 -6.45
C LEU A 44 -5.09 38.33 -7.51
N ALA A 45 -4.53 39.33 -8.21
CA ALA A 45 -5.22 40.00 -9.30
C ALA A 45 -5.61 39.02 -10.43
N HIS A 46 -4.76 38.03 -10.72
CA HIS A 46 -5.11 36.98 -11.68
C HIS A 46 -6.29 36.13 -11.20
N PHE A 47 -6.28 35.68 -9.94
CA PHE A 47 -7.40 34.92 -9.36
C PHE A 47 -8.71 35.70 -9.35
N ASP A 48 -8.67 37.02 -9.08
CA ASP A 48 -9.85 37.89 -9.12
C ASP A 48 -10.48 37.97 -10.52
N SER A 49 -9.67 37.80 -11.56
CA SER A 49 -10.11 37.77 -12.95
C SER A 49 -10.54 36.39 -13.46
N MET A 50 -10.30 35.32 -12.70
CA MET A 50 -10.64 33.97 -13.15
C MET A 50 -12.14 33.71 -13.05
N GLN A 51 -12.69 33.12 -14.11
CA GLN A 51 -14.03 32.55 -14.09
C GLN A 51 -13.99 31.15 -14.70
N PHE A 52 -14.61 30.19 -14.02
CA PHE A 52 -14.86 28.88 -14.61
C PHE A 52 -15.89 29.00 -15.73
N THR A 53 -15.75 28.17 -16.76
CA THR A 53 -16.77 28.05 -17.79
C THR A 53 -18.07 27.48 -17.20
N PRO A 54 -19.26 27.95 -17.59
CA PRO A 54 -20.52 27.39 -17.12
C PRO A 54 -20.65 25.89 -17.38
N ILE A 55 -21.24 25.16 -16.43
CA ILE A 55 -21.49 23.71 -16.52
C ILE A 55 -22.89 23.39 -15.98
N ARG A 56 -23.49 22.27 -16.42
CA ARG A 56 -24.73 21.72 -15.85
C ARG A 56 -24.41 20.61 -14.86
N GLU A 57 -25.13 20.54 -13.76
CA GLU A 57 -24.98 19.52 -12.71
C GLU A 57 -25.17 18.11 -13.30
N SER A 58 -26.15 17.95 -14.20
CA SER A 58 -26.40 16.68 -14.88
C SER A 58 -25.25 16.22 -15.80
N THR A 59 -24.39 17.14 -16.26
CA THR A 59 -23.18 16.77 -17.00
C THR A 59 -22.21 16.05 -16.04
N VAL A 60 -21.95 16.64 -14.88
CA VAL A 60 -21.04 16.07 -13.87
C VAL A 60 -21.53 14.69 -13.39
N SER A 61 -22.83 14.54 -13.12
CA SER A 61 -23.41 13.24 -12.75
C SER A 61 -23.20 12.19 -13.85
N ARG A 62 -23.48 12.51 -15.12
CA ARG A 62 -23.28 11.57 -16.23
C ARG A 62 -21.82 11.19 -16.41
N GLU A 63 -20.88 12.12 -16.29
CA GLU A 63 -19.46 11.84 -16.45
C GLU A 63 -18.95 10.83 -15.41
N MET A 64 -19.35 10.99 -14.14
CA MET A 64 -18.96 10.06 -13.07
C MET A 64 -19.64 8.70 -13.22
N THR A 65 -20.97 8.68 -13.42
CA THR A 65 -21.73 7.43 -13.51
C THR A 65 -21.33 6.61 -14.73
N SER A 66 -21.19 7.22 -15.90
CA SER A 66 -20.84 6.49 -17.13
C SER A 66 -19.47 5.81 -17.02
N ARG A 67 -18.46 6.50 -16.45
CA ARG A 67 -17.12 5.91 -16.24
C ARG A 67 -17.17 4.78 -15.23
N TYR A 68 -17.76 5.01 -14.06
CA TYR A 68 -17.81 4.00 -13.00
C TYR A 68 -18.55 2.73 -13.46
N MET A 69 -19.68 2.89 -14.15
CA MET A 69 -20.44 1.75 -14.68
C MET A 69 -19.68 1.02 -15.79
N SER A 70 -18.97 1.75 -16.66
CA SER A 70 -18.12 1.14 -17.68
C SER A 70 -17.00 0.32 -17.05
N GLU A 71 -16.34 0.85 -16.03
CA GLU A 71 -15.30 0.16 -15.27
C GLU A 71 -15.87 -1.05 -14.51
N MET A 72 -17.07 -0.97 -13.93
CA MET A 72 -17.72 -2.12 -13.30
C MET A 72 -17.97 -3.25 -14.31
N MET A 73 -18.44 -2.92 -15.52
CA MET A 73 -18.64 -3.92 -16.58
C MET A 73 -17.30 -4.50 -17.06
N GLU A 74 -16.29 -3.65 -17.26
CA GLU A 74 -14.96 -4.08 -17.72
C GLU A 74 -14.25 -4.98 -16.71
N TYR A 75 -14.35 -4.67 -15.42
CA TYR A 75 -13.66 -5.38 -14.35
C TYR A 75 -14.49 -6.48 -13.70
N ALA A 76 -15.72 -6.75 -14.16
CA ALA A 76 -16.51 -7.90 -13.70
C ALA A 76 -15.75 -9.24 -13.87
N GLU A 77 -14.88 -9.31 -14.88
CA GLU A 77 -13.87 -10.35 -15.07
C GLU A 77 -12.49 -9.69 -15.21
N THR A 78 -11.52 -10.05 -14.37
CA THR A 78 -10.17 -9.46 -14.38
C THR A 78 -9.06 -10.50 -14.25
N ASP A 79 -7.82 -10.13 -14.55
CA ASP A 79 -6.69 -11.06 -14.38
C ASP A 79 -6.31 -11.16 -12.90
N VAL A 80 -6.15 -10.01 -12.24
CA VAL A 80 -5.78 -9.94 -10.82
C VAL A 80 -6.75 -9.05 -10.05
N VAL A 81 -7.18 -9.54 -8.89
CA VAL A 81 -7.81 -8.71 -7.84
C VAL A 81 -6.83 -8.56 -6.69
N ILE A 82 -6.63 -7.34 -6.20
CA ILE A 82 -5.89 -7.03 -4.97
C ILE A 82 -6.89 -6.56 -3.91
N VAL A 83 -7.00 -7.28 -2.81
CA VAL A 83 -7.87 -6.94 -1.68
C VAL A 83 -7.05 -6.22 -0.60
N GLY A 84 -7.37 -4.96 -0.35
CA GLY A 84 -6.67 -4.07 0.56
C GLY A 84 -5.59 -3.24 -0.13
N ALA A 85 -5.74 -1.91 -0.13
CA ALA A 85 -4.80 -0.94 -0.65
C ALA A 85 -3.86 -0.40 0.43
N GLY A 86 -3.39 -1.27 1.33
CA GLY A 86 -2.31 -0.97 2.29
C GLY A 86 -0.94 -0.92 1.62
N SER A 87 0.13 -0.79 2.41
CA SER A 87 1.51 -0.75 1.89
C SER A 87 1.86 -2.00 1.05
N ALA A 88 1.50 -3.20 1.50
CA ALA A 88 1.75 -4.43 0.74
C ALA A 88 0.90 -4.51 -0.55
N GLY A 89 -0.39 -4.21 -0.47
CA GLY A 89 -1.29 -4.22 -1.62
C GLY A 89 -0.91 -3.19 -2.68
N LEU A 90 -0.55 -1.96 -2.28
CA LEU A 90 -0.09 -0.91 -3.19
C LEU A 90 1.29 -1.24 -3.80
N SER A 91 2.18 -1.88 -3.05
CA SER A 91 3.47 -2.35 -3.58
C SER A 91 3.27 -3.47 -4.61
N CYS A 92 2.33 -4.40 -4.37
CA CYS A 92 1.92 -5.41 -5.34
C CYS A 92 1.33 -4.76 -6.60
N ALA A 93 0.40 -3.81 -6.44
CA ALA A 93 -0.23 -3.11 -7.54
C ALA A 93 0.79 -2.32 -8.38
N TYR A 94 1.71 -1.63 -7.73
CA TYR A 94 2.80 -0.93 -8.41
C TYR A 94 3.64 -1.91 -9.24
N GLU A 95 4.05 -3.03 -8.65
CA GLU A 95 4.89 -4.00 -9.35
C GLU A 95 4.17 -4.58 -10.58
N LEU A 96 2.85 -4.78 -10.50
CA LEU A 96 2.02 -5.20 -11.65
C LEU A 96 1.86 -4.12 -12.74
N THR A 97 2.15 -2.84 -12.47
CA THR A 97 2.19 -1.81 -13.53
C THR A 97 3.30 -2.09 -14.57
N LYS A 98 4.33 -2.87 -14.19
CA LYS A 98 5.39 -3.32 -15.09
C LYS A 98 4.89 -4.37 -16.11
N HIS A 99 3.67 -4.87 -15.93
CA HIS A 99 3.01 -5.85 -16.78
C HIS A 99 1.70 -5.26 -17.36
N PRO A 100 1.76 -4.34 -18.33
CA PRO A 100 0.61 -3.56 -18.80
C PRO A 100 -0.50 -4.38 -19.49
N HIS A 101 -0.23 -5.66 -19.79
CA HIS A 101 -1.20 -6.61 -20.36
C HIS A 101 -2.04 -7.33 -19.30
N ILE A 102 -1.70 -7.19 -18.01
CA ILE A 102 -2.43 -7.78 -16.90
C ILE A 102 -3.42 -6.75 -16.38
N LYS A 103 -4.71 -7.04 -16.46
CA LYS A 103 -5.77 -6.18 -15.93
C LYS A 103 -5.91 -6.39 -14.42
N VAL A 104 -5.82 -5.31 -13.63
CA VAL A 104 -5.78 -5.36 -12.17
C VAL A 104 -6.87 -4.49 -11.54
N ALA A 105 -7.72 -5.09 -10.71
CA ALA A 105 -8.62 -4.37 -9.82
C ALA A 105 -8.05 -4.33 -8.41
N ILE A 106 -8.04 -3.16 -7.77
CA ILE A 106 -7.73 -2.98 -6.35
C ILE A 106 -9.04 -2.68 -5.63
N LEU A 107 -9.37 -3.47 -4.61
CA LEU A 107 -10.56 -3.30 -3.79
C LEU A 107 -10.14 -2.82 -2.40
N GLU A 108 -10.61 -1.65 -2.00
CA GLU A 108 -10.28 -1.03 -0.72
C GLU A 108 -11.55 -0.62 0.01
N GLN A 109 -11.73 -1.11 1.22
CA GLN A 109 -12.92 -0.84 2.00
C GLN A 109 -13.01 0.61 2.50
N ASN A 110 -11.87 1.26 2.73
CA ASN A 110 -11.87 2.64 3.17
C ASN A 110 -12.09 3.58 1.98
N VAL A 111 -12.64 4.77 2.25
CA VAL A 111 -12.64 5.84 1.25
C VAL A 111 -11.19 6.24 0.89
N ALA A 112 -10.31 6.31 1.89
CA ALA A 112 -8.90 6.62 1.68
C ALA A 112 -8.08 5.32 1.60
N PRO A 113 -7.39 5.04 0.48
CA PRO A 113 -6.42 3.95 0.43
C PRO A 113 -5.17 4.28 1.27
N GLY A 114 -4.24 3.33 1.38
CA GLY A 114 -2.96 3.46 2.10
C GLY A 114 -2.90 2.65 3.39
N GLY A 115 -4.03 2.19 3.91
CA GLY A 115 -4.12 1.42 5.15
C GLY A 115 -3.37 2.10 6.31
N GLY A 116 -2.57 1.33 7.06
CA GLY A 116 -1.76 1.85 8.16
C GLY A 116 -0.51 2.66 7.74
N CYS A 117 -0.27 2.86 6.44
CA CYS A 117 0.97 3.46 5.93
C CYS A 117 0.93 5.01 5.84
N TRP A 118 0.00 5.66 6.54
CA TRP A 118 -0.05 7.12 6.64
C TRP A 118 0.84 7.68 7.75
N LEU A 119 1.21 6.86 8.72
CA LEU A 119 1.97 7.22 9.91
C LEU A 119 3.07 6.19 10.19
N GLY A 120 4.03 6.57 11.01
CA GLY A 120 4.91 5.64 11.73
C GLY A 120 4.25 5.12 13.01
N GLY A 121 5.08 4.70 13.97
CA GLY A 121 4.60 4.22 15.27
C GLY A 121 4.00 5.35 16.12
N GLN A 122 2.96 5.02 16.92
CA GLN A 122 2.41 5.91 17.95
C GLN A 122 2.04 7.31 17.43
N LEU A 123 1.42 7.38 16.24
CA LEU A 123 1.02 8.61 15.55
C LEU A 123 2.19 9.53 15.10
N MET A 124 3.43 9.07 15.19
CA MET A 124 4.59 9.78 14.64
C MET A 124 4.61 9.67 13.10
N SER A 125 5.47 10.46 12.46
CA SER A 125 5.46 10.59 10.99
C SER A 125 6.44 9.65 10.27
N SER A 126 7.66 9.50 10.81
CA SER A 126 8.77 8.88 10.09
C SER A 126 8.50 7.41 9.77
N MET A 127 8.91 6.99 8.58
CA MET A 127 8.79 5.61 8.12
C MET A 127 10.18 4.99 8.03
N VAL A 128 10.42 3.98 8.88
CA VAL A 128 11.66 3.23 8.91
C VAL A 128 11.55 2.05 7.96
N VAL A 129 12.56 1.88 7.10
CA VAL A 129 12.62 0.81 6.10
C VAL A 129 14.00 0.15 6.16
N ARG A 130 14.06 -1.11 6.58
CA ARG A 130 15.30 -1.90 6.59
C ARG A 130 15.75 -2.25 5.16
N LYS A 131 17.07 -2.31 4.93
CA LYS A 131 17.63 -2.74 3.65
C LYS A 131 17.43 -4.26 3.46
N PRO A 132 17.21 -4.75 2.21
CA PRO A 132 17.35 -4.04 0.94
C PRO A 132 16.10 -3.27 0.46
N ALA A 133 15.02 -3.16 1.24
CA ALA A 133 13.77 -2.56 0.77
C ALA A 133 13.86 -1.06 0.36
N HIS A 134 14.96 -0.38 0.65
CA HIS A 134 15.26 0.95 0.11
C HIS A 134 15.34 1.01 -1.42
N GLU A 135 15.67 -0.10 -2.11
CA GLU A 135 15.72 -0.14 -3.58
C GLU A 135 14.35 0.18 -4.20
N PHE A 136 13.29 -0.24 -3.52
CA PHE A 136 11.93 0.09 -3.95
C PHE A 136 11.60 1.59 -3.74
N LEU A 137 12.19 2.22 -2.73
CA LEU A 137 12.08 3.67 -2.55
C LEU A 137 12.81 4.43 -3.66
N ASP A 138 13.95 3.91 -4.12
CA ASP A 138 14.69 4.45 -5.27
C ASP A 138 13.84 4.38 -6.56
N GLU A 139 13.18 3.24 -6.82
CA GLU A 139 12.26 3.07 -7.97
C GLU A 139 11.09 4.07 -7.95
N LEU A 140 10.60 4.39 -6.76
CA LEU A 140 9.51 5.36 -6.54
C LEU A 140 9.97 6.82 -6.47
N GLU A 141 11.29 7.06 -6.52
CA GLU A 141 11.90 8.39 -6.34
C GLU A 141 11.52 9.03 -4.99
N VAL A 142 11.39 8.21 -3.93
CA VAL A 142 11.06 8.66 -2.57
C VAL A 142 12.36 8.96 -1.80
N PRO A 143 12.63 10.22 -1.43
CA PRO A 143 13.85 10.56 -0.71
C PRO A 143 13.82 10.02 0.73
N TYR A 144 14.99 9.58 1.19
CA TYR A 144 15.19 9.06 2.53
C TYR A 144 16.57 9.46 3.09
N ASP A 145 16.70 9.40 4.41
CA ASP A 145 17.98 9.49 5.10
C ASP A 145 18.56 8.07 5.26
N ASP A 146 19.75 7.81 4.70
CA ASP A 146 20.46 6.54 4.90
C ASP A 146 21.13 6.50 6.29
N LYS A 147 20.88 5.42 7.05
CA LYS A 147 21.41 5.19 8.40
C LYS A 147 22.28 3.92 8.49
N GLY A 148 22.72 3.35 7.37
CA GLY A 148 23.47 2.09 7.32
C GLY A 148 22.55 0.94 6.94
N ASP A 149 22.12 0.14 7.93
CA ASP A 149 21.31 -1.07 7.72
C ASP A 149 19.82 -0.79 7.42
N TYR A 150 19.41 0.46 7.55
CA TYR A 150 18.05 0.94 7.28
C TYR A 150 18.09 2.38 6.77
N VAL A 151 16.95 2.80 6.22
CA VAL A 151 16.70 4.17 5.76
C VAL A 151 15.46 4.74 6.43
N VAL A 152 15.34 6.06 6.47
CA VAL A 152 14.20 6.76 7.08
C VAL A 152 13.59 7.72 6.07
N VAL A 153 12.35 7.44 5.66
CA VAL A 153 11.54 8.40 4.89
C VAL A 153 10.95 9.41 5.87
N LYS A 154 11.06 10.71 5.54
CA LYS A 154 10.65 11.81 6.43
C LYS A 154 9.20 11.71 6.94
N HIS A 155 8.33 11.10 6.15
CA HIS A 155 6.93 10.88 6.50
C HIS A 155 6.38 9.67 5.74
N ALA A 156 5.68 8.74 6.41
CA ALA A 156 5.06 7.58 5.77
C ALA A 156 4.10 7.97 4.62
N ALA A 157 3.31 9.04 4.80
CA ALA A 157 2.50 9.65 3.76
C ALA A 157 3.24 9.97 2.45
N LEU A 158 4.54 10.29 2.50
CA LEU A 158 5.33 10.55 1.28
C LEU A 158 5.48 9.28 0.44
N PHE A 159 5.82 8.16 1.08
CA PHE A 159 5.87 6.87 0.39
C PHE A 159 4.49 6.51 -0.16
N THR A 160 3.45 6.58 0.68
CA THR A 160 2.08 6.16 0.32
C THR A 160 1.53 6.97 -0.85
N ALA A 161 1.71 8.29 -0.85
CA ALA A 161 1.32 9.14 -1.97
C ALA A 161 2.11 8.84 -3.24
N SER A 162 3.41 8.58 -3.14
CA SER A 162 4.26 8.27 -4.30
C SER A 162 3.88 6.94 -4.97
N VAL A 163 3.72 5.87 -4.19
CA VAL A 163 3.32 4.56 -4.73
C VAL A 163 1.91 4.63 -5.30
N LEU A 164 0.95 5.25 -4.59
CA LEU A 164 -0.42 5.40 -5.05
C LEU A 164 -0.47 6.18 -6.37
N ARG A 165 0.27 7.28 -6.50
CA ARG A 165 0.34 8.05 -7.74
C ARG A 165 0.88 7.20 -8.90
N LYS A 166 2.02 6.53 -8.72
CA LYS A 166 2.64 5.72 -9.78
C LYS A 166 1.74 4.53 -10.19
N THR A 167 1.01 3.96 -9.24
CA THR A 167 0.02 2.90 -9.49
C THR A 167 -1.20 3.41 -10.28
N LEU A 168 -1.82 4.51 -9.87
CA LEU A 168 -3.08 4.99 -10.45
C LEU A 168 -2.94 5.66 -11.83
N ILE A 169 -1.73 6.05 -12.24
CA ILE A 169 -1.48 6.54 -13.60
C ILE A 169 -1.35 5.40 -14.62
N ALA A 170 -1.17 4.16 -14.16
CA ALA A 170 -1.01 3.01 -15.04
C ALA A 170 -2.36 2.62 -15.66
N PRO A 171 -2.44 2.39 -16.99
CA PRO A 171 -3.71 2.19 -17.69
C PRO A 171 -4.39 0.85 -17.36
N ASN A 172 -3.65 -0.11 -16.79
CA ASN A 172 -4.14 -1.44 -16.49
C ASN A 172 -4.64 -1.61 -15.04
N ILE A 173 -4.60 -0.54 -14.24
CA ILE A 173 -5.00 -0.55 -12.83
C ILE A 173 -6.30 0.22 -12.63
N LYS A 174 -7.26 -0.38 -11.92
CA LYS A 174 -8.43 0.31 -11.39
C LYS A 174 -8.50 0.18 -9.88
N LEU A 175 -8.69 1.31 -9.19
CA LEU A 175 -9.02 1.33 -7.77
C LEU A 175 -10.54 1.49 -7.57
N PHE A 176 -11.12 0.55 -6.84
CA PHE A 176 -12.46 0.63 -6.26
C PHE A 176 -12.32 0.76 -4.74
N ASN A 177 -12.22 2.00 -4.28
CA ASN A 177 -12.26 2.35 -2.86
C ASN A 177 -13.72 2.47 -2.37
N ALA A 178 -13.92 2.45 -1.05
CA ALA A 178 -15.22 2.30 -0.41
C ALA A 178 -15.99 1.01 -0.80
N VAL A 179 -15.26 -0.02 -1.26
CA VAL A 179 -15.78 -1.34 -1.63
C VAL A 179 -15.09 -2.39 -0.77
N ALA A 180 -15.89 -3.10 0.02
CA ALA A 180 -15.43 -4.20 0.85
C ALA A 180 -15.51 -5.53 0.08
N VAL A 181 -14.61 -6.44 0.41
CA VAL A 181 -14.72 -7.86 0.04
C VAL A 181 -15.31 -8.61 1.22
N GLU A 182 -16.50 -9.15 1.05
CA GLU A 182 -17.27 -9.84 2.11
C GLU A 182 -17.03 -11.36 2.08
N ASP A 183 -16.74 -11.90 0.91
CA ASP A 183 -16.51 -13.33 0.70
C ASP A 183 -15.63 -13.58 -0.55
N LEU A 184 -15.31 -14.85 -0.79
CA LEU A 184 -14.52 -15.34 -1.92
C LEU A 184 -15.40 -16.12 -2.88
N LEU A 185 -15.17 -15.97 -4.19
CA LEU A 185 -15.71 -16.90 -5.17
C LEU A 185 -14.85 -18.16 -5.15
N VAL A 186 -15.43 -19.28 -4.74
CA VAL A 186 -14.70 -20.54 -4.60
C VAL A 186 -15.17 -21.60 -5.58
N LYS A 187 -14.23 -22.45 -6.01
CA LYS A 187 -14.51 -23.71 -6.70
C LYS A 187 -14.00 -24.85 -5.82
N GLN A 188 -14.91 -25.74 -5.42
CA GLN A 188 -14.57 -26.89 -4.60
C GLN A 188 -14.44 -28.15 -5.46
N GLU A 189 -13.32 -28.84 -5.36
CA GLU A 189 -13.05 -30.13 -6.02
C GLU A 189 -12.60 -31.14 -4.96
N GLY A 190 -13.56 -31.90 -4.42
CA GLY A 190 -13.33 -32.75 -3.25
C GLY A 190 -12.99 -31.90 -2.01
N ASP A 191 -11.87 -32.22 -1.36
CA ASP A 191 -11.37 -31.49 -0.19
C ASP A 191 -10.53 -30.25 -0.55
N LYS A 192 -10.36 -29.97 -1.85
CA LYS A 192 -9.59 -28.82 -2.32
C LYS A 192 -10.51 -27.65 -2.64
N VAL A 193 -10.16 -26.49 -2.09
CA VAL A 193 -10.80 -25.20 -2.38
C VAL A 193 -9.85 -24.38 -3.25
N GLY A 194 -10.31 -23.97 -4.43
CA GLY A 194 -9.66 -22.95 -5.25
C GLY A 194 -10.46 -21.65 -5.23
N VAL A 195 -9.79 -20.51 -5.37
CA VAL A 195 -10.41 -19.19 -5.43
C VAL A 195 -10.36 -18.68 -6.87
N ARG A 196 -11.46 -18.07 -7.31
CA ARG A 196 -11.64 -17.56 -8.68
C ARG A 196 -12.24 -16.14 -8.72
N GLY A 197 -12.09 -15.39 -7.64
CA GLY A 197 -12.61 -14.03 -7.51
C GLY A 197 -13.14 -13.73 -6.11
N VAL A 198 -13.92 -12.66 -6.02
CA VAL A 198 -14.37 -12.07 -4.76
C VAL A 198 -15.84 -11.67 -4.81
N VAL A 199 -16.45 -11.65 -3.63
CA VAL A 199 -17.79 -11.11 -3.39
C VAL A 199 -17.63 -9.73 -2.76
N THR A 200 -18.25 -8.73 -3.35
CA THR A 200 -18.04 -7.31 -3.03
C THR A 200 -19.31 -6.61 -2.66
N ASN A 201 -19.20 -5.61 -1.78
CA ASN A 201 -20.29 -4.68 -1.54
C ASN A 201 -19.72 -3.28 -1.23
N TRP A 202 -20.57 -2.26 -1.21
CA TRP A 202 -20.19 -0.99 -0.60
C TRP A 202 -19.86 -1.24 0.86
N SER A 203 -18.75 -0.68 1.36
CA SER A 203 -18.29 -1.00 2.71
C SER A 203 -19.29 -0.60 3.80
N LEU A 204 -20.08 0.45 3.56
CA LEU A 204 -21.16 0.82 4.47
C LEU A 204 -22.31 -0.18 4.46
N VAL A 205 -22.59 -0.85 3.34
CA VAL A 205 -23.58 -1.95 3.29
C VAL A 205 -23.06 -3.12 4.12
N THR A 206 -21.80 -3.52 3.91
CA THR A 206 -21.13 -4.59 4.68
C THR A 206 -21.21 -4.38 6.19
N GLN A 207 -21.02 -3.15 6.65
CA GLN A 207 -21.04 -2.80 8.07
C GLN A 207 -22.46 -2.70 8.66
N ASN A 208 -23.51 -2.86 7.84
CA ASN A 208 -24.90 -2.58 8.21
C ASN A 208 -25.89 -3.68 7.78
N HIS A 209 -25.42 -4.91 7.59
CA HIS A 209 -26.30 -6.06 7.27
C HIS A 209 -27.40 -6.30 8.31
N ASP A 210 -27.18 -5.93 9.57
CA ASP A 210 -28.15 -6.12 10.66
C ASP A 210 -29.09 -4.92 10.89
N THR A 211 -28.92 -3.81 10.16
CA THR A 211 -29.67 -2.57 10.41
C THR A 211 -30.63 -2.17 9.30
N GLN A 212 -30.70 -2.95 8.22
CA GLN A 212 -31.60 -2.75 7.07
C GLN A 212 -32.18 -4.09 6.61
N SER A 213 -33.08 -4.08 5.62
CA SER A 213 -33.40 -5.30 4.87
C SER A 213 -32.14 -5.83 4.16
N CYS A 214 -32.11 -7.13 3.83
CA CYS A 214 -30.97 -7.75 3.16
C CYS A 214 -30.58 -6.99 1.88
N MET A 215 -29.29 -6.74 1.72
CA MET A 215 -28.69 -6.03 0.58
C MET A 215 -27.63 -6.94 -0.04
N ASP A 216 -28.04 -7.75 -1.01
CA ASP A 216 -27.17 -8.73 -1.64
C ASP A 216 -25.89 -8.09 -2.22
N PRO A 217 -24.76 -8.82 -2.20
CA PRO A 217 -23.51 -8.34 -2.74
C PRO A 217 -23.45 -8.43 -4.28
N GLN A 218 -22.41 -7.83 -4.83
CA GLN A 218 -21.93 -8.02 -6.21
C GLN A 218 -20.74 -9.01 -6.25
N VAL A 219 -20.32 -9.39 -7.44
CA VAL A 219 -19.22 -10.33 -7.64
C VAL A 219 -18.21 -9.82 -8.67
N MET A 220 -16.95 -10.22 -8.51
CA MET A 220 -15.87 -9.96 -9.46
C MET A 220 -15.05 -11.22 -9.64
N GLU A 221 -15.03 -11.77 -10.86
CA GLU A 221 -14.23 -12.93 -11.20
C GLU A 221 -12.77 -12.54 -11.46
N ALA A 222 -11.85 -13.38 -10.99
CA ALA A 222 -10.43 -13.15 -11.13
C ALA A 222 -9.67 -14.46 -11.35
N LYS A 223 -8.65 -14.43 -12.21
CA LYS A 223 -7.73 -15.57 -12.36
C LYS A 223 -6.84 -15.75 -11.13
N VAL A 224 -6.47 -14.63 -10.48
CA VAL A 224 -5.68 -14.60 -9.25
C VAL A 224 -6.22 -13.53 -8.30
N VAL A 225 -6.37 -13.89 -7.02
CA VAL A 225 -6.66 -12.95 -5.93
C VAL A 225 -5.43 -12.79 -5.05
N VAL A 226 -4.97 -11.56 -4.85
CA VAL A 226 -3.95 -11.22 -3.85
C VAL A 226 -4.65 -10.52 -2.70
N THR A 227 -4.58 -11.07 -1.50
CA THR A 227 -5.15 -10.43 -0.30
C THR A 227 -4.03 -9.89 0.58
N ALA A 228 -4.17 -8.61 0.90
CA ALA A 228 -3.24 -7.81 1.68
C ALA A 228 -4.02 -6.97 2.70
N THR A 229 -5.00 -7.59 3.36
CA THR A 229 -5.97 -6.91 4.25
C THR A 229 -5.38 -6.53 5.61
N GLY A 230 -4.12 -6.89 5.86
CA GLY A 230 -3.45 -6.65 7.12
C GLY A 230 -3.98 -7.55 8.24
N HIS A 231 -3.79 -7.11 9.48
CA HIS A 231 -4.19 -7.86 10.68
C HIS A 231 -5.15 -7.08 11.59
N ASP A 232 -5.26 -5.76 11.40
CA ASP A 232 -6.00 -4.86 12.27
C ASP A 232 -7.44 -4.62 11.78
N GLY A 233 -8.29 -4.20 12.71
CA GLY A 233 -9.65 -3.75 12.42
C GLY A 233 -10.64 -4.87 12.11
N PRO A 234 -11.91 -4.52 11.85
CA PRO A 234 -12.99 -5.49 11.68
C PRO A 234 -12.82 -6.40 10.45
N MET A 235 -12.06 -5.95 9.44
CA MET A 235 -11.83 -6.67 8.17
C MET A 235 -10.38 -7.13 8.00
N GLY A 236 -9.55 -7.04 9.05
CA GLY A 236 -8.18 -7.56 9.03
C GLY A 236 -8.16 -9.08 8.92
N ALA A 237 -7.27 -9.60 8.08
CA ALA A 237 -7.10 -11.02 7.78
C ALA A 237 -8.40 -11.73 7.39
N SER A 238 -9.28 -11.04 6.66
CA SER A 238 -10.61 -11.55 6.30
C SER A 238 -10.52 -12.82 5.46
N SER A 239 -9.60 -12.89 4.51
CA SER A 239 -9.44 -14.07 3.65
C SER A 239 -8.86 -15.25 4.41
N ALA A 240 -7.90 -15.02 5.33
CA ALA A 240 -7.38 -16.08 6.21
C ALA A 240 -8.50 -16.71 7.06
N LYS A 241 -9.26 -15.87 7.76
CA LYS A 241 -10.42 -16.31 8.56
C LYS A 241 -11.47 -17.01 7.70
N ARG A 242 -11.69 -16.52 6.47
CA ARG A 242 -12.66 -17.13 5.56
C ARG A 242 -12.22 -18.51 5.10
N LEU A 243 -10.95 -18.68 4.70
CA LEU A 243 -10.40 -19.97 4.30
C LEU A 243 -10.40 -20.99 5.45
N GLU A 244 -10.14 -20.56 6.69
CA GLU A 244 -10.32 -21.43 7.87
C GLU A 244 -11.78 -21.89 8.01
N SER A 245 -12.75 -20.98 7.92
CA SER A 245 -14.18 -21.33 8.03
C SER A 245 -14.66 -22.28 6.93
N LEU A 246 -14.00 -22.27 5.77
CA LEU A 246 -14.26 -23.16 4.64
C LEU A 246 -13.51 -24.50 4.74
N GLY A 247 -12.67 -24.68 5.77
CA GLY A 247 -11.83 -25.87 5.94
C GLY A 247 -10.62 -25.92 4.99
N ALA A 248 -10.34 -24.84 4.27
CA ALA A 248 -9.20 -24.74 3.35
C ALA A 248 -7.88 -24.42 4.07
N LEU A 249 -7.96 -23.89 5.29
CA LEU A 249 -6.84 -23.76 6.23
C LEU A 249 -7.15 -24.54 7.53
N PRO A 250 -6.12 -24.94 8.30
CA PRO A 250 -6.32 -25.62 9.58
C PRO A 250 -7.19 -24.79 10.53
N ALA A 251 -8.07 -25.47 11.26
CA ALA A 251 -8.85 -24.87 12.34
C ALA A 251 -7.93 -24.39 13.47
N GLY A 252 -8.27 -23.25 14.06
CA GLY A 252 -7.46 -22.57 15.04
C GLY A 252 -6.25 -21.91 14.41
N LEU A 253 -6.47 -20.93 13.51
CA LEU A 253 -5.39 -20.14 12.92
C LEU A 253 -4.43 -19.68 14.02
N PRO A 254 -3.11 -19.79 13.80
CA PRO A 254 -2.12 -19.55 14.84
C PRO A 254 -2.14 -18.11 15.36
N GLY A 255 -2.59 -17.16 14.52
CA GLY A 255 -2.68 -15.75 14.85
C GLY A 255 -1.31 -15.06 14.88
N MET A 256 -1.30 -13.75 14.79
CA MET A 256 -0.06 -12.97 14.82
C MET A 256 0.69 -13.12 16.15
N GLY A 257 1.99 -13.44 16.07
CA GLY A 257 2.88 -13.55 17.22
C GLY A 257 3.30 -12.20 17.84
N ALA A 258 4.01 -12.26 18.97
CA ALA A 258 4.57 -11.08 19.64
C ALA A 258 5.56 -10.31 18.75
N LEU A 259 5.90 -9.08 19.13
CA LEU A 259 6.77 -8.23 18.31
C LEU A 259 8.23 -8.70 18.36
N ASP A 260 8.78 -9.02 17.20
CA ASP A 260 10.22 -9.25 16.96
C ASP A 260 10.53 -8.89 15.51
N MET A 261 11.13 -7.71 15.29
CA MET A 261 11.36 -7.17 13.95
C MET A 261 12.28 -8.05 13.08
N ASN A 262 13.28 -8.69 13.69
CA ASN A 262 14.29 -9.42 12.93
C ASN A 262 13.68 -10.67 12.30
N THR A 263 12.94 -11.44 13.09
CA THR A 263 12.26 -12.66 12.62
C THR A 263 11.00 -12.33 11.81
N ALA A 264 10.22 -11.33 12.20
CA ALA A 264 8.97 -10.96 11.55
C ALA A 264 9.15 -10.57 10.09
N GLU A 265 10.08 -9.65 9.79
CA GLU A 265 10.19 -9.10 8.44
C GLU A 265 10.62 -10.18 7.43
N ASP A 266 11.62 -10.99 7.78
CA ASP A 266 12.08 -12.10 6.94
C ASP A 266 10.97 -13.14 6.76
N ALA A 267 10.28 -13.52 7.84
CA ALA A 267 9.22 -14.53 7.80
C ALA A 267 8.04 -14.09 6.93
N VAL A 268 7.58 -12.83 7.03
CA VAL A 268 6.48 -12.33 6.20
C VAL A 268 6.83 -12.39 4.71
N VAL A 269 8.04 -11.92 4.33
CA VAL A 269 8.47 -11.99 2.93
C VAL A 269 8.60 -13.44 2.47
N GLN A 270 9.23 -14.32 3.27
CA GLN A 270 9.41 -15.72 2.93
C GLN A 270 8.08 -16.48 2.78
N MET A 271 7.11 -16.20 3.64
CA MET A 271 5.82 -16.91 3.67
C MET A 271 4.72 -16.31 2.78
N THR A 272 4.97 -15.14 2.17
CA THR A 272 4.15 -14.63 1.05
C THR A 272 4.10 -15.70 -0.03
N SER A 273 2.91 -16.23 -0.32
CA SER A 273 2.73 -17.44 -1.13
C SER A 273 1.31 -17.57 -1.67
N GLU A 274 1.13 -18.35 -2.73
CA GLU A 274 -0.17 -18.91 -3.12
C GLU A 274 -0.58 -19.94 -2.06
N VAL A 275 -1.59 -19.61 -1.25
CA VAL A 275 -1.99 -20.44 -0.10
C VAL A 275 -3.00 -21.52 -0.47
N VAL A 276 -3.85 -21.23 -1.44
CA VAL A 276 -4.73 -22.17 -2.14
C VAL A 276 -4.72 -21.79 -3.62
N PRO A 277 -5.07 -22.69 -4.56
CA PRO A 277 -5.08 -22.36 -5.98
C PRO A 277 -5.84 -21.08 -6.27
N GLY A 278 -5.17 -20.08 -6.86
CA GLY A 278 -5.74 -18.79 -7.22
C GLY A 278 -5.79 -17.73 -6.12
N LEU A 279 -5.29 -17.98 -4.90
CA LEU A 279 -5.23 -16.97 -3.85
C LEU A 279 -3.84 -16.86 -3.20
N ILE A 280 -3.30 -15.63 -3.19
CA ILE A 280 -2.01 -15.27 -2.58
C ILE A 280 -2.23 -14.43 -1.32
N PHE A 281 -1.51 -14.76 -0.24
CA PHE A 281 -1.39 -13.88 0.94
C PHE A 281 -0.16 -12.99 0.85
N ALA A 282 -0.33 -11.71 1.20
CA ALA A 282 0.73 -10.73 1.29
C ALA A 282 0.58 -9.82 2.52
N GLY A 283 1.69 -9.17 2.91
CA GLY A 283 1.74 -8.30 4.07
C GLY A 283 1.40 -9.01 5.38
N MET A 284 0.84 -8.27 6.33
CA MET A 284 0.57 -8.80 7.67
C MET A 284 -0.58 -9.81 7.74
N GLU A 285 -1.39 -9.98 6.69
CA GLU A 285 -2.35 -11.08 6.67
C GLU A 285 -1.65 -12.45 6.71
N VAL A 286 -0.41 -12.50 6.20
CA VAL A 286 0.48 -13.68 6.31
C VAL A 286 0.72 -14.07 7.77
N SER A 287 0.88 -13.10 8.69
CA SER A 287 1.18 -13.42 10.08
C SER A 287 0.01 -14.05 10.81
N GLU A 288 -1.22 -13.62 10.52
CA GLU A 288 -2.43 -14.21 11.10
C GLU A 288 -2.61 -15.66 10.64
N ALA A 289 -2.36 -15.92 9.35
CA ALA A 289 -2.48 -17.26 8.78
C ALA A 289 -1.34 -18.22 9.19
N ARG A 290 -0.12 -17.71 9.43
CA ARG A 290 1.09 -18.53 9.58
C ARG A 290 1.78 -18.44 10.93
N GLY A 291 1.35 -17.56 11.82
CA GLY A 291 1.86 -17.52 13.18
C GLY A 291 3.20 -16.79 13.35
N CYS A 292 3.64 -15.98 12.37
CA CYS A 292 4.88 -15.23 12.54
C CYS A 292 4.70 -14.00 13.44
N ASN A 293 5.84 -13.57 14.00
CA ASN A 293 5.95 -12.34 14.77
C ASN A 293 5.50 -11.12 13.97
N ARG A 294 5.09 -10.08 14.69
CA ARG A 294 4.86 -8.74 14.11
C ARG A 294 6.12 -7.89 14.15
N MET A 295 6.27 -6.95 13.21
CA MET A 295 7.40 -6.03 13.20
C MET A 295 7.09 -4.65 13.79
N GLY A 296 5.82 -4.28 13.94
CA GLY A 296 5.45 -2.94 14.44
C GLY A 296 5.86 -1.84 13.44
N PRO A 297 6.49 -0.72 13.88
CA PRO A 297 6.65 0.49 13.06
C PRO A 297 7.86 0.45 12.10
N THR A 298 8.06 -0.66 11.38
CA THR A 298 9.00 -0.78 10.24
C THR A 298 8.27 -1.42 9.07
N PHE A 299 8.63 -1.02 7.85
CA PHE A 299 7.78 -1.27 6.68
C PHE A 299 8.45 -2.09 5.57
N GLY A 300 9.73 -2.44 5.70
CA GLY A 300 10.49 -3.12 4.65
C GLY A 300 9.83 -4.42 4.17
N ALA A 301 9.35 -5.24 5.11
CA ALA A 301 8.64 -6.46 4.78
C ALA A 301 7.34 -6.26 3.99
N MET A 302 6.59 -5.19 4.25
CA MET A 302 5.34 -4.94 3.52
C MET A 302 5.62 -4.64 2.05
N LEU A 303 6.64 -3.82 1.80
CA LEU A 303 7.06 -3.43 0.45
C LEU A 303 7.51 -4.66 -0.34
N LEU A 304 8.45 -5.43 0.21
CA LEU A 304 9.00 -6.62 -0.45
C LEU A 304 7.98 -7.78 -0.55
N SER A 305 7.13 -7.96 0.44
CA SER A 305 6.02 -8.93 0.38
C SER A 305 5.05 -8.59 -0.75
N GLY A 306 4.70 -7.31 -0.93
CA GLY A 306 3.89 -6.87 -2.05
C GLY A 306 4.54 -7.15 -3.41
N GLN A 307 5.81 -6.80 -3.59
CA GLN A 307 6.55 -7.10 -4.83
C GLN A 307 6.63 -8.61 -5.11
N LYS A 308 6.87 -9.43 -4.07
CA LYS A 308 6.85 -10.89 -4.21
C LYS A 308 5.46 -11.40 -4.60
N ALA A 309 4.39 -10.87 -4.03
CA ALA A 309 3.03 -11.27 -4.36
C ALA A 309 2.68 -10.98 -5.83
N ALA A 310 3.11 -9.83 -6.37
CA ALA A 310 2.94 -9.52 -7.79
C ALA A 310 3.66 -10.53 -8.69
N ASN A 311 4.91 -10.88 -8.37
CA ASN A 311 5.68 -11.87 -9.13
C ASN A 311 5.04 -13.27 -9.08
N LEU A 312 4.48 -13.66 -7.93
CA LEU A 312 3.69 -14.89 -7.81
C LEU A 312 2.42 -14.84 -8.67
N ALA A 313 1.71 -13.70 -8.71
CA ALA A 313 0.53 -13.54 -9.55
C ALA A 313 0.87 -13.71 -11.04
N VAL A 314 1.94 -13.06 -11.50
CA VAL A 314 2.45 -13.23 -12.88
C VAL A 314 2.82 -14.70 -13.16
N GLN A 315 3.48 -15.37 -12.22
CA GLN A 315 3.83 -16.78 -12.34
C GLN A 315 2.58 -17.68 -12.45
N ILE A 316 1.53 -17.42 -11.66
CA ILE A 316 0.26 -18.17 -11.75
C ILE A 316 -0.41 -17.96 -13.10
N LEU A 317 -0.53 -16.71 -13.56
CA LEU A 317 -1.15 -16.38 -14.84
C LEU A 317 -0.44 -17.08 -16.01
N ASN A 318 0.90 -17.12 -16.01
CA ASN A 318 1.69 -17.81 -17.02
C ASN A 318 1.55 -19.34 -17.01
N ARG A 319 1.05 -19.94 -15.91
CA ARG A 319 0.76 -21.39 -15.85
C ARG A 319 -0.64 -21.72 -16.39
N GLN A 320 -1.53 -20.74 -16.45
CA GLN A 320 -2.92 -20.91 -16.87
C GLN A 320 -3.15 -20.61 -18.36
N GLY A 321 -2.26 -19.84 -18.99
CA GLY A 321 -2.23 -19.58 -20.43
C GLY A 321 -1.40 -20.60 -21.20
#